data_AF-X1L4B0-F1
#
_entry.id   AF-X1L4B0-F1
#
_cell.length_a   1.000
_cell.length_b   1.000
_cell.length_c   1.000
_cell.angle_alpha   90.00
_cell.angle_beta   90.00
_cell.angle_gamma   90.00
#
_symmetry.space_group_name_H-M   'P 1'
#
loop_
_entity.id
_entity.type
_entity.pdbx_description
1 polymer ?
#
loop_
_entity_poly.entity_id
_entity_poly.type
_entity_poly.pdbx_seq_one_letter_code
_entity_poly.pdbx_strand_id
1 'polypeptide(L)'
;PDKVAEITWVPADTVRAIARTYAQSKPACISEGVALDHFRNGTQVSRAVAILMAVTGNVDIPGGNTWPSRGIPFTNLRMADRASDDEGIGAEYPIFNRFTRERSAMCIPDAILDGRPYPIKALLVQGSDPMRIWPNTSRAEKALKSLELLIVIDLFMTDTAKLADIVLPCTSFLEGKSWKDYRSSGLPLVTVGDQAIEPLGSSMEDWKIIAELGKRMGFEEYFPWKSADELFQYLFEPTGVTMEQFRE
;
A
#
# COMPACT_ATOMS: atom_id res chain seq x y z
N PRO A 1 28.52 -11.94 20.04
CA PRO A 1 27.42 -12.72 20.67
C PRO A 1 27.08 -12.21 22.07
N ASP A 2 28.08 -11.91 22.91
CA ASP A 2 27.86 -11.51 24.30
C ASP A 2 27.10 -10.19 24.44
N LYS A 3 27.49 -9.16 23.66
CA LYS A 3 26.72 -7.90 23.57
C LYS A 3 25.28 -8.11 23.08
N VAL A 4 25.05 -9.07 22.17
CA VAL A 4 23.70 -9.36 21.68
C VAL A 4 22.87 -10.01 22.79
N ALA A 5 23.46 -10.92 23.56
CA ALA A 5 22.79 -11.59 24.67
C ALA A 5 22.36 -10.62 25.77
N GLU A 6 23.16 -9.59 26.05
CA GLU A 6 22.79 -8.52 26.98
C GLU A 6 21.54 -7.75 26.51
N ILE A 7 21.45 -7.45 25.21
CA ILE A 7 20.37 -6.66 24.62
C ILE A 7 19.07 -7.48 24.46
N THR A 8 19.18 -8.73 24.00
CA THR A 8 18.02 -9.54 23.60
C THR A 8 17.58 -10.54 24.65
N TRP A 9 18.40 -10.74 25.69
CA TRP A 9 18.25 -11.81 26.70
C TRP A 9 18.27 -13.23 26.13
N VAL A 10 18.72 -13.39 24.87
CA VAL A 10 18.96 -14.69 24.24
C VAL A 10 20.40 -15.13 24.55
N PRO A 11 20.63 -16.34 25.11
CA PRO A 11 21.98 -16.80 25.42
C PRO A 11 22.93 -16.72 24.23
N ALA A 12 24.18 -16.29 24.46
CA ALA A 12 25.17 -16.13 23.39
C ALA A 12 25.42 -17.41 22.58
N ASP A 13 25.34 -18.57 23.25
CA ASP A 13 25.46 -19.88 22.62
C ASP A 13 24.28 -20.19 21.70
N THR A 14 23.06 -19.80 22.08
CA THR A 14 21.87 -19.92 21.22
C THR A 14 22.00 -19.07 19.97
N VAL A 15 22.44 -17.81 20.10
CA VAL A 15 22.70 -16.92 18.95
C VAL A 15 23.73 -17.56 18.01
N ARG A 16 24.82 -18.12 18.55
CA ARG A 16 25.86 -18.79 17.77
C ARG A 16 25.34 -20.05 17.08
N ALA A 17 24.52 -20.84 17.75
CA ALA A 17 23.90 -22.05 17.20
C ALA A 17 23.00 -21.69 16.01
N ILE A 18 22.08 -20.73 16.18
CA ILE A 18 21.17 -20.30 15.11
C ILE A 18 21.96 -19.79 13.89
N ALA A 19 22.98 -18.95 14.11
CA ALA A 19 23.80 -18.44 13.02
C ALA A 19 24.51 -19.56 12.24
N ARG A 20 25.05 -20.57 12.94
CA ARG A 20 25.68 -21.74 12.30
C ARG A 20 24.67 -22.61 11.56
N THR A 21 23.51 -22.88 12.16
CA THR A 21 22.43 -23.63 11.52
C THR A 21 22.01 -22.97 10.22
N TYR A 22 21.69 -21.67 10.24
CA TYR A 22 21.29 -20.94 9.04
C TYR A 22 22.38 -20.94 7.95
N ALA A 23 23.65 -20.73 8.32
CA ALA A 23 24.74 -20.70 7.35
C ALA A 23 25.06 -22.07 6.73
N GLN A 24 24.80 -23.17 7.45
CA GLN A 24 25.09 -24.54 7.03
C GLN A 24 23.91 -25.23 6.32
N SER A 25 22.69 -24.86 6.66
CA SER A 25 21.48 -25.32 5.96
C SER A 25 21.39 -24.65 4.59
N LYS A 26 21.64 -25.41 3.51
CA LYS A 26 21.55 -24.91 2.14
C LYS A 26 20.61 -25.79 1.30
N PRO A 27 19.64 -25.20 0.58
CA PRO A 27 19.26 -23.78 0.61
C PRO A 27 18.54 -23.41 1.92
N ALA A 28 18.60 -22.15 2.32
CA ALA A 28 17.80 -21.61 3.42
C ALA A 28 17.11 -20.31 3.01
N CYS A 29 15.93 -20.06 3.59
CA CYS A 29 15.13 -18.87 3.34
C CYS A 29 14.77 -18.20 4.67
N ILE A 30 14.78 -16.87 4.69
CA ILE A 30 14.19 -16.08 5.78
C ILE A 30 12.98 -15.33 5.20
N SER A 31 11.80 -15.60 5.74
CA SER A 31 10.60 -14.81 5.45
C SER A 31 10.44 -13.77 6.54
N GLU A 32 10.62 -12.50 6.18
CA GLU A 32 10.34 -11.38 7.07
C GLU A 32 8.82 -11.23 7.22
N GLY A 33 8.37 -11.08 8.47
CA GLY A 33 6.99 -10.73 8.79
C GLY A 33 6.86 -9.27 9.22
N VAL A 34 5.62 -8.84 9.44
CA VAL A 34 5.28 -7.44 9.80
C VAL A 34 5.88 -6.95 11.11
N ALA A 35 6.36 -7.86 11.97
CA ALA A 35 6.91 -7.50 13.26
C ALA A 35 8.06 -6.49 13.13
N LEU A 36 8.93 -6.66 12.11
CA LEU A 36 10.08 -5.78 11.92
C LEU A 36 9.68 -4.34 11.55
N ASP A 37 8.52 -4.17 10.92
CA ASP A 37 7.99 -2.86 10.52
C ASP A 37 7.49 -2.04 11.72
N HIS A 38 7.23 -2.69 12.85
CA HIS A 38 6.69 -2.05 14.06
C HIS A 38 7.77 -1.65 15.09
N PHE A 39 9.05 -1.68 14.71
CA PHE A 39 10.15 -1.25 15.57
C PHE A 39 10.93 -0.08 14.97
N ARG A 40 11.41 0.80 15.86
CA ARG A 40 12.23 1.97 15.49
C ARG A 40 13.50 1.60 14.71
N ASN A 41 14.02 0.39 14.90
CA ASN A 41 15.22 -0.11 14.22
C ASN A 41 14.90 -1.00 13.01
N GLY A 42 13.63 -1.11 12.60
CA GLY A 42 13.16 -2.04 11.57
C GLY A 42 13.99 -2.02 10.29
N THR A 43 14.25 -0.83 9.74
CA THR A 43 15.09 -0.67 8.54
C THR A 43 16.50 -1.25 8.69
N GLN A 44 17.12 -1.13 9.87
CA GLN A 44 18.45 -1.67 10.13
C GLN A 44 18.40 -3.19 10.29
N VAL A 45 17.33 -3.70 10.90
CA VAL A 45 17.11 -5.15 11.04
C VAL A 45 16.90 -5.79 9.68
N SER A 46 15.98 -5.29 8.83
CA SER A 46 15.79 -5.81 7.47
C SER A 46 17.06 -5.71 6.64
N ARG A 47 17.85 -4.64 6.79
CA ARG A 47 19.18 -4.56 6.15
C ARG A 47 20.13 -5.67 6.63
N ALA A 48 20.17 -5.95 7.93
CA ALA A 48 21.01 -7.01 8.48
C ALA A 48 20.55 -8.40 8.02
N VAL A 49 19.23 -8.64 7.93
CA VAL A 49 18.67 -9.87 7.37
C VAL A 49 19.06 -10.03 5.89
N ALA A 50 18.90 -8.98 5.08
CA ALA A 50 19.31 -9.01 3.67
C ALA A 50 20.82 -9.29 3.49
N ILE A 51 21.68 -8.70 4.33
CA ILE A 51 23.11 -9.00 4.35
C ILE A 51 23.35 -10.47 4.70
N LEU A 52 22.64 -11.00 5.71
CA LEU A 52 22.75 -12.39 6.13
C LEU A 52 22.37 -13.37 5.00
N MET A 53 21.30 -13.08 4.26
CA MET A 53 20.91 -13.85 3.07
C MET A 53 22.03 -13.84 2.02
N ALA A 54 22.62 -12.66 1.76
CA ALA A 54 23.65 -12.49 0.73
C ALA A 54 24.96 -13.20 1.08
N VAL A 55 25.49 -13.00 2.29
CA VAL A 55 26.78 -13.60 2.69
C VAL A 55 26.72 -15.11 2.87
N THR A 56 25.53 -15.68 3.06
CA THR A 56 25.35 -17.15 3.14
C THR A 56 25.11 -17.80 1.78
N GLY A 57 24.93 -17.00 0.73
CA GLY A 57 24.69 -17.46 -0.65
C GLY A 57 23.27 -17.98 -0.86
N ASN A 58 22.30 -17.45 -0.12
CA ASN A 58 20.90 -17.88 -0.16
C ASN A 58 20.02 -16.97 -1.06
N VAL A 59 20.62 -16.05 -1.81
CA VAL A 59 19.90 -15.13 -2.71
C VAL A 59 19.85 -15.72 -4.11
N ASP A 60 18.66 -15.71 -4.71
CA ASP A 60 18.39 -16.08 -6.11
C ASP A 60 18.80 -17.52 -6.47
N ILE A 61 18.52 -18.46 -5.55
CA ILE A 61 18.71 -19.90 -5.76
C ILE A 61 17.41 -20.67 -5.48
N PRO A 62 17.20 -21.86 -6.10
CA PRO A 62 16.06 -22.71 -5.77
C PRO A 62 16.00 -23.04 -4.27
N GLY A 63 14.86 -22.74 -3.62
CA GLY A 63 14.66 -22.93 -2.18
C GLY A 63 15.25 -21.83 -1.29
N GLY A 64 15.94 -20.84 -1.86
CA GLY A 64 16.43 -19.65 -1.17
C GLY A 64 15.46 -18.47 -1.22
N ASN A 65 15.98 -17.27 -0.98
CA ASN A 65 15.26 -16.01 -1.08
C ASN A 65 15.29 -15.48 -2.52
N THR A 66 14.13 -15.26 -3.11
CA THR A 66 13.99 -14.61 -4.43
C THR A 66 13.68 -13.13 -4.27
N TRP A 67 14.12 -12.33 -5.25
CA TRP A 67 13.68 -10.95 -5.33
C TRP A 67 12.31 -10.88 -6.01
N PRO A 68 11.38 -10.01 -5.58
CA PRO A 68 10.15 -9.83 -6.30
C PRO A 68 10.42 -9.46 -7.76
N SER A 69 9.71 -10.12 -8.67
CA SER A 69 9.77 -9.85 -10.11
C SER A 69 9.61 -8.36 -10.38
N ARG A 70 10.16 -7.88 -11.52
CA ARG A 70 9.91 -6.50 -12.00
C ARG A 70 8.41 -6.21 -12.22
N GLY A 71 7.57 -7.23 -12.15
CA GLY A 71 6.14 -7.17 -12.38
C GLY A 71 5.83 -7.16 -13.87
N ILE A 72 4.55 -7.29 -14.17
CA ILE A 72 4.03 -7.08 -15.52
C ILE A 72 3.92 -5.56 -15.72
N PRO A 73 4.33 -5.00 -16.88
CA PRO A 73 4.26 -3.56 -17.11
C PRO A 73 2.81 -3.09 -17.27
N PHE A 74 2.44 -1.96 -16.65
CA PHE A 74 1.13 -1.33 -16.79
C PHE A 74 1.24 0.15 -17.10
N THR A 75 0.21 0.69 -17.73
CA THR A 75 0.06 2.14 -17.89
C THR A 75 -0.10 2.80 -16.53
N ASN A 76 0.73 3.81 -16.25
CA ASN A 76 0.69 4.52 -14.99
C ASN A 76 -0.34 5.65 -15.04
N LEU A 77 -1.39 5.56 -14.22
CA LEU A 77 -2.43 6.60 -14.11
C LEU A 77 -2.01 7.81 -13.27
N ARG A 78 -0.85 7.76 -12.60
CA ARG A 78 -0.39 8.86 -11.74
C ARG A 78 0.05 10.06 -12.56
N MET A 79 -0.44 11.24 -12.19
CA MET A 79 -0.10 12.52 -12.81
C MET A 79 0.86 13.33 -11.92
N ALA A 80 2.01 12.72 -11.60
CA ALA A 80 2.98 13.32 -10.67
C ALA A 80 3.43 14.72 -11.10
N ASP A 81 3.57 14.95 -12.42
CA ASP A 81 4.01 16.22 -12.98
C ASP A 81 2.93 17.32 -12.98
N ARG A 82 1.72 17.04 -12.46
CA ARG A 82 0.57 17.96 -12.51
C ARG A 82 -0.07 18.26 -11.14
N ALA A 83 0.46 17.72 -10.05
CA ALA A 83 -0.21 17.77 -8.75
C ALA A 83 0.05 19.06 -7.96
N SER A 84 1.31 19.44 -7.75
CA SER A 84 1.74 20.71 -7.13
C SER A 84 3.27 20.82 -7.21
N ASP A 85 3.79 22.05 -7.23
CA ASP A 85 5.21 22.34 -7.04
C ASP A 85 5.63 22.28 -5.55
N ASP A 86 4.66 22.23 -4.63
CA ASP A 86 4.93 22.15 -3.19
C ASP A 86 5.53 20.80 -2.79
N GLU A 87 6.43 20.83 -1.81
CA GLU A 87 6.97 19.62 -1.23
C GLU A 87 5.88 18.91 -0.41
N GLY A 88 5.35 17.80 -0.95
CA GLY A 88 4.26 17.06 -0.31
C GLY A 88 4.56 16.64 1.14
N ILE A 89 3.58 16.83 2.03
CA ILE A 89 3.63 16.43 3.45
C ILE A 89 4.21 15.03 3.62
N GLY A 90 5.21 14.86 4.49
CA GLY A 90 5.96 13.60 4.63
C GLY A 90 7.22 13.51 3.77
N ALA A 91 7.64 14.61 3.14
CA ALA A 91 8.86 14.70 2.36
C ALA A 91 10.14 14.39 3.14
N GLU A 92 10.13 14.63 4.45
CA GLU A 92 11.22 14.35 5.40
C GLU A 92 11.65 12.87 5.48
N TYR A 93 10.89 11.96 4.87
CA TYR A 93 11.21 10.52 4.75
C TYR A 93 11.71 10.16 3.33
N PRO A 94 12.90 10.62 2.90
CA PRO A 94 13.34 10.52 1.50
C PRO A 94 13.53 9.08 1.01
N ILE A 95 13.91 8.16 1.91
CA ILE A 95 14.05 6.74 1.57
C ILE A 95 12.68 6.15 1.24
N PHE A 96 11.69 6.34 2.12
CA PHE A 96 10.32 5.88 1.88
C PHE A 96 9.80 6.44 0.56
N ASN A 97 9.88 7.76 0.38
CA ASN A 97 9.37 8.46 -0.79
C ASN A 97 10.02 7.97 -2.10
N ARG A 98 11.33 7.72 -2.09
CA ARG A 98 12.05 7.21 -3.27
C ARG A 98 11.59 5.81 -3.67
N PHE A 99 11.33 4.93 -2.71
CA PHE A 99 10.98 3.53 -2.98
C PHE A 99 9.50 3.32 -3.26
N THR A 100 8.62 3.98 -2.51
CA THR A 100 7.16 3.83 -2.66
C THR A 100 6.58 4.76 -3.72
N ARG A 101 7.26 5.88 -4.00
CA ARG A 101 6.71 7.03 -4.74
C ARG A 101 5.47 7.63 -4.07
N GLU A 102 5.30 7.38 -2.78
CA GLU A 102 4.22 7.89 -1.94
C GLU A 102 4.79 8.74 -0.81
N ARG A 103 3.91 9.41 -0.06
CA ARG A 103 4.27 10.15 1.15
C ARG A 103 3.79 9.43 2.40
N SER A 104 4.49 9.67 3.53
CA SER A 104 4.10 9.08 4.81
C SER A 104 2.81 9.68 5.34
N ALA A 105 1.78 8.84 5.49
CA ALA A 105 0.51 9.24 6.11
C ALA A 105 0.66 9.63 7.59
N MET A 106 1.76 9.24 8.24
CA MET A 106 1.98 9.54 9.67
C MET A 106 2.17 11.03 9.96
N CYS A 107 2.41 11.84 8.91
CA CYS A 107 2.54 13.29 9.02
C CYS A 107 1.18 14.01 8.87
N ILE A 108 0.13 13.30 8.43
CA ILE A 108 -1.19 13.89 8.17
C ILE A 108 -1.82 14.47 9.44
N PRO A 109 -1.83 13.77 10.60
CA PRO A 109 -2.38 14.35 11.83
C PRO A 109 -1.71 15.67 12.24
N ASP A 110 -0.39 15.80 12.03
CA ASP A 110 0.36 17.01 12.36
C ASP A 110 0.01 18.16 11.40
N ALA A 111 -0.18 17.86 10.11
CA ALA A 111 -0.64 18.84 9.14
C ALA A 111 -2.08 19.30 9.40
N ILE A 112 -2.96 18.42 9.87
CA ILE A 112 -4.33 18.77 10.25
C ILE A 112 -4.36 19.63 11.52
N LEU A 113 -3.68 19.18 12.58
CA LEU A 113 -3.80 19.80 13.91
C LEU A 113 -2.90 21.02 14.09
N ASP A 114 -1.68 20.95 13.57
CA ASP A 114 -0.63 21.94 13.82
C ASP A 114 -0.33 22.80 12.57
N GLY A 115 -0.93 22.46 11.43
CA GLY A 115 -0.79 23.22 10.18
C GLY A 115 0.60 23.15 9.55
N ARG A 116 1.36 22.09 9.82
CA ARG A 116 2.76 21.95 9.36
C ARG A 116 2.93 20.77 8.39
N PRO A 117 3.69 20.93 7.29
CA PRO A 117 4.24 22.19 6.74
C PRO A 117 3.17 23.19 6.26
N TYR A 118 1.95 22.73 6.01
CA TYR A 118 0.78 23.55 5.68
C TYR A 118 -0.50 22.83 6.11
N PRO A 119 -1.63 23.53 6.28
CA PRO A 119 -2.85 22.92 6.81
C PRO A 119 -3.51 21.95 5.82
N ILE A 120 -3.92 20.78 6.33
CA ILE A 120 -4.90 19.91 5.65
C ILE A 120 -6.28 20.23 6.22
N LYS A 121 -7.22 20.60 5.34
CA LYS A 121 -8.61 20.92 5.70
C LYS A 121 -9.63 19.88 5.27
N ALA A 122 -9.32 19.15 4.20
CA ALA A 122 -10.16 18.08 3.68
C ALA A 122 -9.36 16.78 3.58
N LEU A 123 -10.00 15.65 3.88
CA LEU A 123 -9.43 14.32 3.71
C LEU A 123 -10.45 13.39 3.06
N LEU A 124 -10.03 12.72 1.99
CA LEU A 124 -10.77 11.60 1.40
C LEU A 124 -10.06 10.31 1.81
N VAL A 125 -10.78 9.45 2.51
CA VAL A 125 -10.32 8.13 2.95
C VAL A 125 -11.03 7.09 2.12
N GLN A 126 -10.28 6.20 1.46
CA GLN A 126 -10.83 5.13 0.64
C GLN A 126 -10.30 3.78 1.12
N GLY A 127 -11.21 2.85 1.44
CA GLY A 127 -10.89 1.48 1.83
C GLY A 127 -9.95 1.38 3.04
N SER A 128 -10.07 2.29 4.00
CA SER A 128 -9.17 2.38 5.15
C SER A 128 -9.88 2.92 6.39
N ASP A 129 -9.38 2.56 7.57
CA ASP A 129 -9.91 3.03 8.86
C ASP A 129 -8.81 3.70 9.71
N PRO A 130 -8.37 4.92 9.37
CA PRO A 130 -7.40 5.73 10.13
C PRO A 130 -7.61 5.75 11.66
N MET A 131 -8.86 5.79 12.13
CA MET A 131 -9.19 5.70 13.55
C MET A 131 -8.63 4.45 14.24
N ARG A 132 -8.53 3.33 13.52
CA ARG A 132 -7.99 2.07 14.04
C ARG A 132 -6.52 1.86 13.74
N ILE A 133 -6.06 2.30 12.57
CA ILE A 133 -4.72 1.94 12.08
C ILE A 133 -3.65 2.99 12.36
N TRP A 134 -4.02 4.26 12.59
CA TRP A 134 -3.04 5.29 12.92
C TRP A 134 -2.61 5.17 14.38
N PRO A 135 -1.30 5.34 14.67
CA PRO A 135 -0.81 5.35 16.03
C PRO A 135 -1.35 6.56 16.79
N ASN A 136 -1.40 6.46 18.13
CA ASN A 136 -1.93 7.50 18.99
C ASN A 136 -3.40 7.84 18.65
N THR A 137 -4.29 6.89 18.92
CA THR A 137 -5.73 6.97 18.62
C THR A 137 -6.37 8.28 19.06
N SER A 138 -6.03 8.80 20.24
CA SER A 138 -6.57 10.07 20.74
C SER A 138 -6.17 11.26 19.85
N ARG A 139 -4.95 11.26 19.30
CA ARG A 139 -4.49 12.29 18.36
C ARG A 139 -5.13 12.12 16.99
N ALA A 140 -5.24 10.88 16.49
CA ALA A 140 -5.91 10.58 15.24
C ALA A 140 -7.38 11.03 15.27
N GLU A 141 -8.10 10.72 16.35
CA GLU A 141 -9.49 11.14 16.55
C GLU A 141 -9.63 12.66 16.54
N LYS A 142 -8.75 13.36 17.28
CA LYS A 142 -8.74 14.81 17.33
C LYS A 142 -8.50 15.42 15.95
N ALA A 143 -7.56 14.85 15.18
CA ALA A 143 -7.26 15.30 13.83
C ALA A 143 -8.48 15.14 12.92
N LEU A 144 -9.04 13.92 12.84
CA LEU A 144 -10.17 13.62 11.96
C LEU A 144 -11.40 14.49 12.28
N LYS A 145 -11.72 14.71 13.57
CA LYS A 145 -12.81 15.60 13.99
C LYS A 145 -12.60 17.08 13.73
N SER A 146 -11.37 17.50 13.41
CA SER A 146 -11.01 18.91 13.16
C SER A 146 -10.95 19.29 11.69
N LEU A 147 -11.13 18.31 10.79
CA LEU A 147 -11.25 18.55 9.36
C LEU A 147 -12.51 19.37 9.08
N GLU A 148 -12.45 20.20 8.03
CA GLU A 148 -13.61 20.91 7.50
C GLU A 148 -14.44 20.01 6.57
N LEU A 149 -13.82 18.96 6.03
CA LEU A 149 -14.47 17.95 5.21
C LEU A 149 -13.76 16.60 5.34
N LEU A 150 -14.47 15.58 5.83
CA LEU A 150 -14.04 14.19 5.83
C LEU A 150 -14.99 13.36 4.96
N ILE A 151 -14.44 12.80 3.86
CA ILE A 151 -15.16 11.89 2.98
C ILE A 151 -14.60 10.49 3.16
N VAL A 152 -15.48 9.50 3.33
CA VAL A 152 -15.09 8.10 3.45
C VAL A 152 -15.77 7.26 2.37
N ILE A 153 -14.97 6.57 1.57
CA ILE A 153 -15.41 5.57 0.59
C ILE A 153 -15.13 4.18 1.19
N ASP A 154 -16.17 3.46 1.57
CA ASP A 154 -16.03 2.17 2.26
C ASP A 154 -17.26 1.27 2.05
N LEU A 155 -17.08 -0.02 2.31
CA LEU A 155 -18.12 -1.05 2.33
C LEU A 155 -18.97 -0.95 3.59
N PHE A 156 -18.36 -0.53 4.71
CA PHE A 156 -18.98 -0.55 6.03
C PHE A 156 -18.89 0.80 6.72
N MET A 157 -19.77 1.00 7.69
CA MET A 157 -19.69 2.12 8.63
C MET A 157 -18.56 1.89 9.65
N THR A 158 -17.31 2.04 9.22
CA THR A 158 -16.08 1.93 10.02
C THR A 158 -16.00 3.01 11.11
N ASP A 159 -15.03 2.90 12.02
CA ASP A 159 -14.89 3.91 13.08
C ASP A 159 -14.49 5.27 12.52
N THR A 160 -13.73 5.31 11.41
CA THR A 160 -13.50 6.53 10.63
C THR A 160 -14.75 7.00 9.88
N ALA A 161 -15.53 6.11 9.25
CA ALA A 161 -16.76 6.49 8.55
C ALA A 161 -17.79 7.15 9.48
N LYS A 162 -17.86 6.73 10.75
CA LYS A 162 -18.74 7.36 11.76
C LYS A 162 -18.39 8.83 12.07
N LEU A 163 -17.16 9.25 11.75
CA LEU A 163 -16.70 10.62 11.92
C LEU A 163 -16.85 11.46 10.64
N ALA A 164 -17.18 10.83 9.50
CA ALA A 164 -17.19 11.47 8.20
C ALA A 164 -18.41 12.37 7.99
N ASP A 165 -18.22 13.46 7.26
CA ASP A 165 -19.31 14.30 6.78
C ASP A 165 -20.07 13.61 5.65
N ILE A 166 -19.36 12.83 4.82
CA ILE A 166 -19.92 12.10 3.68
C ILE A 166 -19.38 10.67 3.69
N VAL A 167 -20.29 9.70 3.61
CA VAL A 167 -19.96 8.29 3.38
C VAL A 167 -20.48 7.88 2.00
N LEU A 168 -19.59 7.41 1.13
CA LEU A 168 -19.91 6.94 -0.21
C LEU A 168 -19.75 5.40 -0.26
N PRO A 169 -20.84 4.64 -0.51
CA PRO A 169 -20.75 3.19 -0.55
C PRO A 169 -20.00 2.71 -1.80
N CYS A 170 -18.93 1.94 -1.61
CA CYS A 170 -18.24 1.26 -2.71
C CYS A 170 -18.68 -0.21 -2.87
N THR A 171 -18.40 -0.77 -4.04
CA THR A 171 -18.64 -2.19 -4.33
C THR A 171 -17.59 -3.09 -3.69
N SER A 172 -17.98 -4.27 -3.24
CA SER A 172 -17.05 -5.36 -2.94
C SER A 172 -16.43 -5.92 -4.21
N PHE A 173 -15.36 -6.71 -4.06
CA PHE A 173 -14.68 -7.35 -5.19
C PHE A 173 -15.57 -8.34 -5.98
N LEU A 174 -16.73 -8.74 -5.44
CA LEU A 174 -17.71 -9.61 -6.10
C LEU A 174 -18.73 -8.82 -6.94
N GLU A 175 -18.92 -7.53 -6.64
CA GLU A 175 -19.95 -6.68 -7.25
C GLU A 175 -19.41 -5.87 -8.44
N GLY A 176 -18.10 -5.79 -8.61
CA GLY A 176 -17.45 -5.08 -9.71
C GLY A 176 -16.34 -5.92 -10.34
N LYS A 177 -15.88 -5.48 -11.51
CA LYS A 177 -14.67 -6.06 -12.09
C LYS A 177 -13.45 -5.58 -11.32
N SER A 178 -12.50 -6.48 -11.08
CA SER A 178 -11.27 -6.15 -10.37
C SER A 178 -10.07 -6.78 -11.05
N TRP A 179 -8.89 -6.25 -10.78
CA TRP A 179 -7.63 -6.88 -11.17
C TRP A 179 -6.65 -6.83 -10.01
N LYS A 180 -5.71 -7.78 -9.99
CA LYS A 180 -4.70 -7.88 -8.94
C LYS A 180 -3.34 -8.25 -9.51
N ASP A 181 -2.35 -7.44 -9.17
CA ASP A 181 -0.93 -7.71 -9.39
C ASP A 181 -0.35 -8.47 -8.18
N TYR A 182 0.25 -9.63 -8.44
CA TYR A 182 0.91 -10.46 -7.42
C TYR A 182 2.44 -10.25 -7.36
N ARG A 183 2.97 -9.21 -8.01
CA ARG A 183 4.39 -8.83 -7.93
C ARG A 183 4.89 -8.71 -6.49
N SER A 184 4.09 -8.15 -5.58
CA SER A 184 4.47 -7.99 -4.17
C SER A 184 4.61 -9.33 -3.45
N SER A 185 3.94 -10.38 -3.95
CA SER A 185 4.09 -11.77 -3.53
C SER A 185 5.21 -12.51 -4.28
N GLY A 186 6.00 -11.80 -5.10
CA GLY A 186 7.08 -12.37 -5.89
C GLY A 186 6.64 -13.09 -7.17
N LEU A 187 5.35 -13.03 -7.51
CA LEU A 187 4.82 -13.73 -8.69
C LEU A 187 4.67 -12.75 -9.87
N PRO A 188 5.17 -13.07 -11.07
CA PRO A 188 4.89 -12.32 -12.28
C PRO A 188 3.49 -12.66 -12.81
N LEU A 189 2.47 -12.44 -11.98
CA LEU A 189 1.09 -12.84 -12.23
C LEU A 189 0.15 -11.66 -12.04
N VAL A 190 -0.73 -11.48 -13.01
CA VAL A 190 -1.91 -10.62 -12.91
C VAL A 190 -3.14 -11.49 -13.06
N THR A 191 -4.13 -11.26 -12.21
CA THR A 191 -5.45 -11.86 -12.36
C THR A 191 -6.49 -10.79 -12.57
N VAL A 192 -7.45 -11.05 -13.44
CA VAL A 192 -8.67 -10.24 -13.59
C VAL A 192 -9.83 -11.07 -13.05
N GLY A 193 -10.67 -10.46 -12.24
CA GLY A 193 -11.92 -11.03 -11.76
C GLY A 193 -13.10 -10.33 -12.44
N ASP A 194 -13.99 -11.11 -13.04
CA ASP A 194 -15.28 -10.61 -13.51
C ASP A 194 -16.25 -10.40 -12.35
N GLN A 195 -17.24 -9.55 -12.60
CA GLN A 195 -18.35 -9.29 -11.70
C GLN A 195 -19.16 -10.58 -11.46
N ALA A 196 -19.36 -10.96 -10.20
CA ALA A 196 -20.09 -12.16 -9.82
C ALA A 196 -21.57 -11.88 -9.47
N ILE A 197 -21.86 -10.70 -8.90
CA ILE A 197 -23.22 -10.25 -8.56
C ILE A 197 -23.41 -8.78 -8.95
N GLU A 198 -24.65 -8.33 -9.07
CA GLU A 198 -24.96 -6.90 -9.26
C GLU A 198 -24.59 -6.07 -8.03
N PRO A 199 -24.18 -4.79 -8.19
CA PRO A 199 -23.94 -3.89 -7.07
C PRO A 199 -25.17 -3.77 -6.17
N LEU A 200 -24.95 -3.89 -4.87
CA LEU A 200 -26.02 -3.83 -3.88
C LEU A 200 -26.36 -2.37 -3.52
N GLY A 201 -27.66 -2.07 -3.56
CA GLY A 201 -28.17 -0.75 -3.20
C GLY A 201 -27.68 0.34 -4.15
N SER A 202 -26.99 1.34 -3.62
CA SER A 202 -26.40 2.43 -4.39
C SER A 202 -24.87 2.36 -4.45
N SER A 203 -24.29 1.17 -4.22
CA SER A 203 -22.84 1.00 -4.26
C SER A 203 -22.30 1.22 -5.68
N MET A 204 -21.09 1.76 -5.75
CA MET A 204 -20.42 2.07 -7.01
C MET A 204 -18.95 1.63 -6.96
N GLU A 205 -18.41 1.18 -8.09
CA GLU A 205 -16.99 0.84 -8.18
C GLU A 205 -16.12 2.04 -7.78
N ASP A 206 -15.08 1.77 -6.99
CA ASP A 206 -14.15 2.78 -6.47
C ASP A 206 -13.65 3.76 -7.54
N TRP A 207 -13.20 3.24 -8.68
CA TRP A 207 -12.67 4.08 -9.76
C TRP A 207 -13.75 4.98 -10.37
N LYS A 208 -15.01 4.53 -10.43
CA LYS A 208 -16.14 5.31 -10.93
C LYS A 208 -16.48 6.44 -9.95
N ILE A 209 -16.44 6.18 -8.63
CA ILE A 209 -16.64 7.23 -7.62
C ILE A 209 -15.61 8.35 -7.80
N ILE A 210 -14.32 7.99 -7.95
CA ILE A 210 -13.25 8.96 -8.18
C ILE A 210 -13.42 9.67 -9.53
N ALA A 211 -13.79 8.96 -10.60
CA ALA A 211 -14.03 9.56 -11.91
C ALA A 211 -15.19 10.56 -11.88
N GLU A 212 -16.31 10.22 -11.23
CA GLU A 212 -17.48 11.09 -11.11
C GLU A 212 -17.19 12.33 -10.25
N LEU A 213 -16.37 12.19 -9.20
CA LEU A 213 -15.86 13.33 -8.44
C LEU A 213 -14.96 14.21 -9.32
N GLY A 214 -14.02 13.61 -10.04
CA GLY A 214 -13.12 14.32 -10.95
C GLY A 214 -13.88 15.11 -12.02
N LYS A 215 -14.88 14.51 -12.67
CA LYS A 215 -15.75 15.18 -13.65
C LYS A 215 -16.43 16.41 -13.06
N ARG A 216 -17.00 16.31 -11.86
CA ARG A 216 -17.65 17.44 -11.15
C ARG A 216 -16.66 18.56 -10.79
N MET A 217 -15.38 18.22 -10.64
CA MET A 217 -14.29 19.17 -10.40
C MET A 217 -13.68 19.73 -11.70
N GLY A 218 -14.18 19.35 -12.88
CA GLY A 218 -13.66 19.81 -14.18
C GLY A 218 -12.49 18.99 -14.74
N PHE A 219 -12.23 17.80 -14.19
CA PHE A 219 -11.14 16.90 -14.59
C PHE A 219 -11.59 15.78 -15.54
N GLU A 220 -12.70 15.96 -16.26
CA GLU A 220 -13.31 14.91 -17.10
C GLU A 220 -12.36 14.33 -18.15
N GLU A 221 -11.46 15.14 -18.71
CA GLU A 221 -10.48 14.71 -19.71
C GLU A 221 -9.56 13.57 -19.22
N TYR A 222 -9.40 13.42 -17.92
CA TYR A 222 -8.56 12.39 -17.28
C TYR A 222 -9.28 11.07 -17.01
N PHE A 223 -10.59 11.02 -17.26
CA PHE A 223 -11.41 9.84 -17.03
C PHE A 223 -12.20 9.47 -18.29
N PRO A 224 -11.53 9.15 -19.42
CA PRO A 224 -12.19 8.91 -20.70
C PRO A 224 -12.94 7.56 -20.78
N TRP A 225 -12.67 6.65 -19.83
CA TRP A 225 -13.18 5.28 -19.86
C TRP A 225 -14.65 5.22 -19.46
N LYS A 226 -15.45 4.51 -20.26
CA LYS A 226 -16.88 4.32 -20.02
C LYS A 226 -17.18 3.02 -19.27
N SER A 227 -16.22 2.10 -19.22
CA SER A 227 -16.35 0.80 -18.57
C SER A 227 -15.04 0.35 -17.93
N ALA A 228 -15.13 -0.62 -17.01
CA ALA A 228 -13.96 -1.24 -16.42
C ALA A 228 -13.12 -1.99 -17.47
N ASP A 229 -13.75 -2.61 -18.47
CA ASP A 229 -13.03 -3.28 -19.56
C ASP A 229 -12.20 -2.29 -20.40
N GLU A 230 -12.72 -1.08 -20.69
CA GLU A 230 -11.96 -0.03 -21.37
C GLU A 230 -10.78 0.46 -20.52
N LEU A 231 -11.00 0.66 -19.21
CA LEU A 231 -9.95 1.05 -18.28
C LEU A 231 -8.86 -0.04 -18.17
N PHE A 232 -9.25 -1.30 -18.04
CA PHE A 232 -8.32 -2.42 -17.92
C PHE A 232 -7.54 -2.63 -19.22
N GLN A 233 -8.20 -2.53 -20.38
CA GLN A 233 -7.52 -2.59 -21.67
C GLN A 233 -6.47 -1.48 -21.81
N TYR A 234 -6.75 -0.27 -21.34
CA TYR A 234 -5.78 0.82 -21.30
C TYR A 234 -4.63 0.56 -20.31
N LEU A 235 -4.94 0.03 -19.12
CA LEU A 235 -3.93 -0.34 -18.11
C LEU A 235 -2.97 -1.42 -18.62
N PHE A 236 -3.48 -2.42 -19.33
CA PHE A 236 -2.72 -3.56 -19.82
C PHE A 236 -2.13 -3.38 -21.21
N GLU A 237 -2.34 -2.25 -21.88
CA GLU A 237 -1.78 -1.95 -23.21
C GLU A 237 -0.27 -2.29 -23.34
N PRO A 238 0.61 -1.96 -22.36
CA PRO A 238 2.04 -2.27 -22.46
C PRO A 238 2.38 -3.76 -22.45
N THR A 239 1.44 -4.61 -22.03
CA THR A 239 1.62 -6.07 -21.99
C THR A 239 1.37 -6.72 -23.35
N GLY A 240 0.62 -6.05 -24.23
CA GLY A 240 0.10 -6.62 -25.48
C GLY A 240 -1.01 -7.66 -25.29
N VAL A 241 -1.47 -7.89 -24.06
CA VAL A 241 -2.57 -8.82 -23.74
C VAL A 241 -3.90 -8.09 -23.84
N THR A 242 -4.89 -8.72 -24.47
CA THR A 242 -6.26 -8.21 -24.56
C THR A 242 -7.12 -8.69 -23.39
N MET A 243 -8.19 -7.96 -23.10
CA MET A 243 -9.16 -8.41 -22.08
C MET A 243 -9.84 -9.75 -22.44
N GLU A 244 -9.90 -10.11 -23.71
CA GLU A 244 -10.40 -11.42 -24.17
C GLU A 244 -9.43 -12.55 -23.79
N GLN A 245 -8.13 -12.33 -23.98
CA GLN A 245 -7.10 -13.29 -23.58
C GLN A 245 -7.03 -13.51 -22.05
N PHE A 246 -7.46 -12.54 -21.24
CA PHE A 246 -7.58 -12.72 -19.79
C PHE A 246 -8.78 -13.62 -19.38
N ARG A 247 -9.74 -13.85 -20.28
CA ARG A 247 -10.96 -14.65 -20.01
C ARG A 247 -10.83 -16.11 -20.43
N GLU A 248 -9.88 -16.42 -21.32
CA GLU A 248 -9.53 -17.80 -21.75
C GLU A 248 -8.70 -18.54 -20.69
#